data_AF-A0A1F2WMZ7-F1
#
_entry.id   AF-A0A1F2WMZ7-F1
#
_cell.length_a   1.000
_cell.length_b   1.000
_cell.length_c   1.000
_cell.angle_alpha   90.00
_cell.angle_beta   90.00
_cell.angle_gamma   90.00
#
_symmetry.space_group_name_H-M   'P 1'
#
loop_
_entity.id
_entity.type
_entity.pdbx_description
1 polymer ?
#
loop_
_entity_poly.entity_id
_entity_poly.type
_entity_poly.pdbx_seq_one_letter_code
_entity_poly.pdbx_strand_id
1 'polypeptide(L)'
;MVFLILFTGVFSRDGAAGNHVSRARDTQAAGSGLAVINTWFPTGLDRIEPETGKTDNPEAVANLIPGDILVGRCALSPVPALNPMDAWTHTCIYVGKNKVVVAGNPKDGVSVGSVSSWMYPEMTWVAYLRVVTADDETLKKAVEFALSKDGDPYDINWFSKHAEGARWYCSELVWAAYFNASKGRIDLSRKPGVFGVSPDVIYESSNTTVIGGHYERKPDTISSMLMKAITLCVLAGGAGMLLPPSVLSVLISKR
;
A
#
# COMPACT_ATOMS: atom_id res chain seq x y z
N MET A 1 -14.73 54.35 4.99
CA MET A 1 -14.61 54.30 3.53
C MET A 1 -15.14 52.96 3.04
N VAL A 2 -16.36 53.02 2.50
CA VAL A 2 -17.15 52.08 1.67
C VAL A 2 -17.32 50.61 2.13
N PHE A 3 -18.45 50.40 2.81
CA PHE A 3 -19.35 49.22 2.73
C PHE A 3 -19.81 48.96 1.29
N LEU A 4 -20.04 47.70 0.90
CA LEU A 4 -21.31 47.38 0.22
C LEU A 4 -21.68 45.89 0.32
N ILE A 5 -22.89 45.68 0.82
CA ILE A 5 -23.67 44.45 0.87
C ILE A 5 -24.83 44.62 -0.15
N LEU A 6 -25.19 43.51 -0.81
CA LEU A 6 -26.45 43.20 -1.53
C LEU A 6 -26.79 44.01 -2.79
N PHE A 7 -27.21 43.30 -3.85
CA PHE A 7 -28.62 43.33 -4.24
C PHE A 7 -29.02 42.10 -5.08
N THR A 8 -30.28 41.77 -4.88
CA THR A 8 -31.14 40.67 -5.34
C THR A 8 -31.32 40.53 -6.85
N GLY A 9 -31.70 39.33 -7.30
CA GLY A 9 -32.39 39.15 -8.58
C GLY A 9 -33.00 37.76 -8.72
N VAL A 10 -34.25 37.60 -8.26
CA VAL A 10 -35.14 36.48 -8.61
C VAL A 10 -36.00 36.94 -9.79
N PHE A 11 -36.04 36.15 -10.86
CA PHE A 11 -37.18 36.11 -11.79
C PHE A 11 -37.43 34.66 -12.23
N SER A 12 -38.70 34.37 -12.46
CA SER A 12 -39.35 33.05 -12.41
C SER A 12 -40.01 32.72 -13.75
N ARG A 13 -40.23 31.40 -13.98
CA ARG A 13 -41.22 30.74 -14.89
C ARG A 13 -41.01 30.92 -16.42
N ASP A 14 -41.33 29.97 -17.31
CA ASP A 14 -42.07 28.71 -17.27
C ASP A 14 -41.66 27.83 -18.49
N GLY A 15 -41.80 26.51 -18.35
CA GLY A 15 -42.39 25.61 -19.35
C GLY A 15 -41.62 25.23 -20.64
N ALA A 16 -41.33 23.93 -20.81
CA ALA A 16 -41.95 23.09 -21.86
C ALA A 16 -41.26 21.71 -21.94
N ALA A 17 -42.10 20.67 -21.97
CA ALA A 17 -41.72 19.29 -22.24
C ALA A 17 -41.44 19.05 -23.73
N GLY A 18 -40.54 18.12 -24.06
CA GLY A 18 -40.28 17.68 -25.42
C GLY A 18 -39.28 16.52 -25.55
N ASN A 19 -39.83 15.31 -25.71
CA ASN A 19 -39.38 14.11 -26.43
C ASN A 19 -37.88 13.75 -26.63
N HIS A 20 -37.58 12.54 -26.15
CA HIS A 20 -36.82 11.45 -26.80
C HIS A 20 -36.34 11.68 -28.25
N VAL A 21 -35.01 11.69 -28.47
CA VAL A 21 -34.33 10.99 -29.58
C VAL A 21 -32.92 10.58 -29.14
N SER A 22 -32.63 9.29 -29.33
CA SER A 22 -31.39 8.58 -29.10
C SER A 22 -30.22 9.16 -29.88
N ARG A 23 -29.05 9.32 -29.26
CA ARG A 23 -27.78 9.41 -30.00
C ARG A 23 -26.67 8.75 -29.20
N ALA A 24 -26.24 7.59 -29.71
CA ALA A 24 -24.99 6.95 -29.33
C ALA A 24 -23.84 7.95 -29.48
N ARG A 25 -23.03 8.10 -28.43
CA ARG A 25 -21.70 8.65 -28.51
C ARG A 25 -20.75 7.61 -27.95
N ASP A 26 -19.99 7.05 -28.87
CA ASP A 26 -18.76 6.34 -28.62
C ASP A 26 -17.89 7.18 -27.68
N THR A 27 -17.66 6.67 -26.47
CA THR A 27 -16.61 7.16 -25.60
C THR A 27 -15.43 6.23 -25.78
N GLN A 28 -14.48 6.73 -26.56
CA GLN A 28 -13.15 6.18 -26.74
C GLN A 28 -12.51 6.04 -25.35
N ALA A 29 -12.22 4.80 -24.98
CA ALA A 29 -11.61 4.46 -23.70
C ALA A 29 -10.24 5.15 -23.56
N ALA A 30 -10.11 5.97 -22.52
CA ALA A 30 -8.83 6.44 -22.01
C ALA A 30 -8.11 5.26 -21.32
N GLY A 31 -7.56 4.36 -22.12
CA GLY A 31 -6.68 3.29 -21.68
C GLY A 31 -5.22 3.73 -21.79
N SER A 32 -4.60 4.17 -20.69
CA SER A 32 -3.13 4.27 -20.64
C SER A 32 -2.52 4.44 -19.24
N GLY A 33 -3.28 4.78 -18.19
CA GLY A 33 -2.73 4.91 -16.82
C GLY A 33 -2.60 3.58 -16.06
N LEU A 34 -3.65 2.77 -16.07
CA LEU A 34 -3.73 1.54 -15.26
C LEU A 34 -2.87 0.39 -15.78
N ALA A 35 -2.68 0.31 -17.11
CA ALA A 35 -1.90 -0.74 -17.75
C ALA A 35 -0.41 -0.64 -17.42
N VAL A 36 0.08 0.58 -17.13
CA VAL A 36 1.44 0.77 -16.64
C VAL A 36 1.50 0.13 -15.27
N ILE A 37 0.74 0.57 -14.26
CA ILE A 37 0.82 0.14 -12.84
C ILE A 37 0.78 -1.40 -12.63
N ASN A 38 0.06 -2.15 -13.46
CA ASN A 38 -0.05 -3.62 -13.32
C ASN A 38 1.24 -4.40 -13.63
N THR A 39 2.20 -3.84 -14.37
CA THR A 39 3.49 -4.53 -14.65
C THR A 39 4.55 -4.32 -13.55
N TRP A 40 4.23 -3.56 -12.50
CA TRP A 40 5.18 -3.07 -11.47
C TRP A 40 5.14 -3.90 -10.20
N PHE A 41 4.07 -4.67 -10.04
CA PHE A 41 3.94 -5.66 -9.00
C PHE A 41 4.24 -7.01 -9.65
N PRO A 42 5.20 -7.80 -9.15
CA PRO A 42 5.33 -9.17 -9.62
C PRO A 42 3.95 -9.83 -9.51
N THR A 43 3.43 -10.27 -10.65
CA THR A 43 2.21 -11.07 -10.74
C THR A 43 2.50 -12.39 -10.04
N GLY A 44 2.33 -12.42 -8.72
CA GLY A 44 2.72 -13.53 -7.86
C GLY A 44 1.76 -13.77 -6.69
N LEU A 45 0.64 -13.06 -6.63
CA LEU A 45 -0.51 -13.43 -5.80
C LEU A 45 -1.66 -14.00 -6.67
N ASP A 46 -1.34 -14.54 -7.85
CA ASP A 46 -2.29 -15.39 -8.57
C ASP A 46 -2.50 -16.64 -7.72
N ARG A 47 -3.46 -16.59 -6.77
CA ARG A 47 -3.99 -17.69 -5.95
C ARG A 47 -3.18 -19.00 -6.14
N ILE A 48 -1.95 -19.02 -5.61
CA ILE A 48 -1.02 -20.12 -5.87
C ILE A 48 -1.55 -21.28 -5.05
N GLU A 49 -2.18 -22.24 -5.73
CA GLU A 49 -2.34 -23.60 -5.23
C GLU A 49 -1.01 -24.01 -4.61
N PRO A 50 -0.97 -24.49 -3.35
CA PRO A 50 0.27 -24.64 -2.61
C PRO A 50 1.25 -25.51 -3.40
N GLU A 51 2.31 -24.90 -3.95
CA GLU A 51 3.43 -25.66 -4.47
C GLU A 51 4.08 -26.38 -3.29
N THR A 52 3.71 -27.65 -3.16
CA THR A 52 4.27 -28.61 -2.22
C THR A 52 5.75 -28.79 -2.54
N GLY A 53 6.65 -27.97 -1.98
CA GLY A 53 8.07 -28.21 -2.16
C GLY A 53 9.06 -27.14 -1.71
N LYS A 54 8.66 -25.88 -1.58
CA LYS A 54 9.54 -24.85 -1.00
C LYS A 54 9.18 -24.69 0.47
N THR A 55 9.90 -25.43 1.31
CA THR A 55 9.67 -25.53 2.74
C THR A 55 9.58 -24.13 3.35
N ASP A 56 8.41 -23.80 3.89
CA ASP A 56 8.25 -22.79 4.92
C ASP A 56 9.45 -22.92 5.86
N ASN A 57 10.29 -21.89 5.99
CA ASN A 57 11.34 -21.91 7.00
C ASN A 57 10.63 -21.82 8.36
N PRO A 58 10.40 -22.94 9.07
CA PRO A 58 9.52 -22.95 10.23
C PRO A 58 10.12 -22.12 11.36
N GLU A 59 11.45 -22.01 11.36
CA GLU A 59 12.24 -21.27 12.34
C GLU A 59 12.04 -19.75 12.21
N ALA A 60 11.83 -19.26 10.98
CA ALA A 60 11.62 -17.83 10.72
C ALA A 60 10.30 -17.30 11.28
N VAL A 61 9.30 -18.15 11.52
CA VAL A 61 7.96 -17.74 12.03
C VAL A 61 7.62 -18.34 13.40
N ALA A 62 8.52 -19.15 13.98
CA ALA A 62 8.26 -19.90 15.21
C ALA A 62 7.86 -19.03 16.41
N ASN A 63 8.34 -17.78 16.46
CA ASN A 63 8.11 -16.85 17.56
C ASN A 63 6.99 -15.82 17.29
N LEU A 64 6.35 -15.88 16.13
CA LEU A 64 5.28 -14.96 15.76
C LEU A 64 3.97 -15.34 16.43
N ILE A 65 3.25 -14.34 16.95
CA ILE A 65 1.89 -14.46 17.45
C ILE A 65 0.94 -13.63 16.57
N PRO A 66 -0.33 -14.06 16.39
CA PRO A 66 -1.31 -13.24 15.67
C PRO A 66 -1.35 -11.81 16.19
N GLY A 67 -1.22 -10.84 15.29
CA GLY A 67 -1.06 -9.42 15.58
C GLY A 67 0.35 -8.90 15.28
N ASP A 68 1.39 -9.74 15.36
CA ASP A 68 2.74 -9.28 15.01
C ASP A 68 2.78 -8.70 13.59
N ILE A 69 3.58 -7.65 13.41
CA ILE A 69 3.69 -6.90 12.17
C ILE A 69 4.99 -7.30 11.49
N LEU A 70 4.94 -7.59 10.20
CA LEU A 70 6.14 -7.79 9.40
C LEU A 70 6.36 -6.53 8.57
N VAL A 71 7.57 -5.98 8.62
CA VAL A 71 7.99 -4.88 7.73
C VAL A 71 9.09 -5.36 6.82
N GLY A 72 8.91 -5.18 5.52
CA GLY A 72 9.78 -5.70 4.49
C GLY A 72 10.33 -4.60 3.59
N ARG A 73 11.45 -4.90 2.94
CA ARG A 73 11.99 -4.11 1.84
C ARG A 73 11.83 -4.88 0.54
N CYS A 74 11.27 -4.21 -0.46
CA CYS A 74 11.21 -4.70 -1.83
C CYS A 74 11.75 -3.62 -2.78
N ALA A 75 12.40 -4.07 -3.86
CA ALA A 75 13.07 -3.18 -4.80
C ALA A 75 12.11 -2.21 -5.52
N LEU A 76 10.83 -2.56 -5.66
CA LEU A 76 9.87 -1.85 -6.50
C LEU A 76 8.69 -1.23 -5.74
N SER A 77 8.79 -0.99 -4.44
CA SER A 77 7.67 -0.34 -3.74
C SER A 77 7.44 1.09 -4.24
N PRO A 78 6.19 1.42 -4.60
CA PRO A 78 5.85 2.77 -5.02
C PRO A 78 5.52 3.68 -3.83
N VAL A 79 5.43 3.14 -2.60
CA VAL A 79 5.15 3.95 -1.40
C VAL A 79 6.28 4.96 -1.17
N PRO A 80 5.96 6.25 -0.92
CA PRO A 80 6.96 7.28 -0.68
C PRO A 80 7.80 6.93 0.54
N ALA A 81 9.09 6.69 0.31
CA ALA A 81 10.11 6.53 1.33
C ALA A 81 10.93 7.81 1.37
N LEU A 82 10.98 8.49 2.51
CA LEU A 82 11.77 9.72 2.67
C LEU A 82 13.28 9.44 2.52
N ASN A 83 13.72 8.22 2.83
CA ASN A 83 15.07 7.73 2.52
C ASN A 83 14.99 6.42 1.71
N PRO A 84 15.12 6.45 0.38
CA PRO A 84 14.96 5.26 -0.43
C PRO A 84 16.08 4.23 -0.24
N MET A 85 17.20 4.58 0.40
CA MET A 85 18.30 3.65 0.68
C MET A 85 18.06 2.84 1.97
N ASP A 86 17.32 3.42 2.91
CA ASP A 86 17.15 2.84 4.25
C ASP A 86 15.71 2.63 4.70
N ALA A 87 14.72 3.00 3.88
CA ALA A 87 13.33 2.86 4.25
C ALA A 87 12.80 1.43 4.18
N TRP A 88 11.84 1.15 5.07
CA TRP A 88 10.89 0.07 4.95
C TRP A 88 9.85 0.41 3.90
N THR A 89 9.53 -0.55 3.04
CA THR A 89 8.78 -0.26 1.83
C THR A 89 7.45 -0.99 1.75
N HIS A 90 7.24 -1.96 2.64
CA HIS A 90 6.03 -2.74 2.70
C HIS A 90 5.80 -3.28 4.10
N THR A 91 4.54 -3.61 4.41
CA THR A 91 4.19 -4.16 5.72
C THR A 91 2.92 -4.99 5.64
N CYS A 92 2.80 -5.98 6.53
CA CYS A 92 1.62 -6.82 6.68
C CYS A 92 1.42 -7.20 8.16
N ILE A 93 0.25 -7.77 8.48
CA ILE A 93 -0.06 -8.29 9.81
C ILE A 93 -0.11 -9.81 9.77
N TYR A 94 0.59 -10.46 10.70
CA TYR A 94 0.54 -11.90 10.89
C TYR A 94 -0.77 -12.30 11.58
N VAL A 95 -1.48 -13.27 11.01
CA VAL A 95 -2.81 -13.69 11.49
C VAL A 95 -2.81 -15.12 12.04
N GLY A 96 -1.62 -15.71 12.23
CA GLY A 96 -1.45 -17.09 12.69
C GLY A 96 -1.43 -18.10 11.55
N LYS A 97 -1.08 -19.35 11.90
CA LYS A 97 -1.05 -20.50 10.98
C LYS A 97 -0.24 -20.22 9.71
N ASN A 98 0.90 -19.55 9.85
CA ASN A 98 1.78 -19.18 8.73
C ASN A 98 1.10 -18.29 7.67
N LYS A 99 0.15 -17.43 8.08
CA LYS A 99 -0.58 -16.51 7.19
C LYS A 99 -0.42 -15.05 7.59
N VAL A 100 -0.51 -14.18 6.59
CA VAL A 100 -0.52 -12.72 6.73
C VAL A 100 -1.69 -12.12 5.96
N VAL A 101 -2.13 -10.94 6.39
CA VAL A 101 -3.02 -10.07 5.62
C VAL A 101 -2.23 -8.86 5.15
N VAL A 102 -2.37 -8.52 3.87
CA VAL A 102 -1.61 -7.44 3.24
C VAL A 102 -2.42 -6.72 2.16
N ALA A 103 -2.33 -5.39 2.13
CA ALA A 103 -2.67 -4.61 0.94
C ALA A 103 -1.42 -4.50 0.06
N GLY A 104 -1.23 -5.49 -0.82
CA GLY A 104 0.03 -5.74 -1.52
C GLY A 104 0.18 -5.01 -2.85
N ASN A 105 -0.90 -4.99 -3.62
CA ASN A 105 -0.90 -4.67 -5.04
C ASN A 105 -2.26 -4.04 -5.46
N PRO A 106 -2.26 -2.98 -6.27
CA PRO A 106 -3.45 -2.44 -6.94
C PRO A 106 -4.38 -3.45 -7.60
N LYS A 107 -3.84 -4.53 -8.18
CA LYS A 107 -4.64 -5.58 -8.83
C LYS A 107 -5.43 -6.42 -7.83
N ASP A 108 -4.81 -6.76 -6.71
CA ASP A 108 -5.30 -7.76 -5.77
C ASP A 108 -6.02 -7.13 -4.56
N GLY A 109 -5.71 -5.87 -4.25
CA GLY A 109 -6.23 -5.19 -3.08
C GLY A 109 -5.64 -5.74 -1.79
N VAL A 110 -6.48 -5.82 -0.76
CA VAL A 110 -6.21 -6.54 0.47
C VAL A 110 -6.40 -8.03 0.22
N SER A 111 -5.41 -8.83 0.60
CA SER A 111 -5.43 -10.29 0.43
C SER A 111 -4.84 -11.03 1.62
N VAL A 112 -5.30 -12.26 1.84
CA VAL A 112 -4.71 -13.22 2.76
C VAL A 112 -3.74 -14.13 2.00
N GLY A 113 -2.48 -14.22 2.45
CA GLY A 113 -1.45 -15.07 1.86
C GLY A 113 -0.65 -15.85 2.90
N SER A 114 0.19 -16.79 2.45
CA SER A 114 1.17 -17.42 3.34
C SER A 114 2.31 -16.45 3.64
N VAL A 115 2.93 -16.58 4.81
CA VAL A 115 4.12 -15.78 5.17
C VAL A 115 5.24 -16.02 4.15
N SER A 116 5.47 -17.28 3.77
CA SER A 116 6.52 -17.63 2.80
C SER A 116 6.30 -16.98 1.43
N SER A 117 5.06 -16.95 0.93
CA SER A 117 4.75 -16.31 -0.37
C SER A 117 4.87 -14.79 -0.31
N TRP A 118 4.65 -14.19 0.86
CA TRP A 118 4.87 -12.75 1.04
C TRP A 118 6.35 -12.41 1.16
N MET A 119 7.15 -13.28 1.78
CA MET A 119 8.58 -13.08 2.00
C MET A 119 9.43 -13.35 0.76
N TYR A 120 9.15 -14.43 0.02
CA TYR A 120 10.06 -14.94 -0.99
C TYR A 120 9.42 -14.98 -2.38
N PRO A 121 10.22 -14.70 -3.44
CA PRO A 121 11.66 -14.38 -3.43
C PRO A 121 12.01 -12.89 -3.18
N GLU A 122 11.03 -11.99 -3.06
CA GLU A 122 11.28 -10.55 -3.19
C GLU A 122 11.63 -9.80 -1.89
N MET A 123 11.08 -10.18 -0.74
CA MET A 123 11.31 -9.52 0.55
C MET A 123 12.45 -10.20 1.32
N THR A 124 13.69 -10.11 0.82
CA THR A 124 14.88 -10.71 1.47
C THR A 124 15.47 -9.89 2.63
N TRP A 125 14.69 -8.98 3.19
CA TRP A 125 15.08 -8.11 4.29
C TRP A 125 13.83 -7.68 5.06
N VAL A 126 13.53 -8.39 6.15
CA VAL A 126 12.29 -8.26 6.92
C VAL A 126 12.60 -8.15 8.41
N ALA A 127 11.93 -7.24 9.09
CA ALA A 127 11.88 -7.19 10.55
C ALA A 127 10.48 -7.58 11.05
N TYR A 128 10.45 -8.25 12.19
CA TYR A 128 9.22 -8.62 12.90
C TYR A 128 9.05 -7.69 14.08
N LEU A 129 7.87 -7.10 14.18
CA LEU A 129 7.52 -6.14 15.20
C LEU A 129 6.38 -6.68 16.06
N ARG A 130 6.49 -6.50 17.36
CA ARG A 130 5.39 -6.73 18.30
C ARG A 130 4.87 -5.40 18.82
N VAL A 131 3.55 -5.22 18.83
CA VAL A 131 2.92 -4.05 19.44
C VAL A 131 2.85 -4.27 20.95
N VAL A 132 3.89 -3.84 21.67
CA VAL A 132 4.08 -4.10 23.11
C VAL A 132 3.08 -3.37 24.01
N THR A 133 2.37 -2.38 23.48
CA THR A 133 1.33 -1.64 24.19
C THR A 133 -0.08 -2.22 23.97
N ALA A 134 -0.22 -3.25 23.14
CA ALA A 134 -1.48 -3.95 22.92
C ALA A 134 -1.66 -5.10 23.93
N ASP A 135 -2.87 -5.21 24.48
CA ASP A 135 -3.31 -6.40 25.19
C ASP A 135 -3.80 -7.48 24.20
N ASP A 136 -3.99 -8.71 24.69
CA ASP A 136 -4.42 -9.85 23.87
C ASP A 136 -5.74 -9.58 23.12
N GLU A 137 -6.66 -8.85 23.74
CA GLU A 137 -7.93 -8.47 23.13
C GLU A 137 -7.73 -7.52 21.94
N THR A 138 -6.83 -6.55 22.10
CA THR A 138 -6.48 -5.60 21.04
C THR A 138 -5.74 -6.29 19.90
N LEU A 139 -4.82 -7.21 20.18
CA LEU A 139 -4.15 -8.04 19.16
C LEU A 139 -5.17 -8.84 18.35
N LYS A 140 -6.09 -9.53 19.04
CA LYS A 140 -7.16 -10.30 18.41
C LYS A 140 -8.05 -9.42 17.52
N LYS A 141 -8.49 -8.26 18.02
CA LYS A 141 -9.33 -7.31 17.26
C LYS A 141 -8.60 -6.72 16.06
N ALA A 142 -7.30 -6.47 16.16
CA ALA A 142 -6.51 -5.99 15.02
C ALA A 142 -6.45 -7.05 13.91
N VAL A 143 -6.26 -8.32 14.28
CA VAL A 143 -6.31 -9.46 13.34
C VAL A 143 -7.69 -9.60 12.71
N GLU A 144 -8.75 -9.56 13.51
CA GLU A 144 -10.14 -9.62 13.02
C GLU A 144 -10.46 -8.46 12.07
N PHE A 145 -10.01 -7.24 12.40
CA PHE A 145 -10.16 -6.10 11.53
C PHE A 145 -9.47 -6.36 10.18
N ALA A 146 -8.19 -6.75 10.19
CA ALA A 146 -7.45 -6.98 8.95
C ALA A 146 -8.10 -8.07 8.09
N LEU A 147 -8.50 -9.20 8.69
CA LEU A 147 -9.21 -10.27 8.00
C LEU A 147 -10.55 -9.80 7.41
N SER A 148 -11.27 -8.89 8.08
CA SER A 148 -12.53 -8.33 7.57
C SER A 148 -12.36 -7.46 6.32
N LYS A 149 -11.13 -7.07 6.00
CA LYS A 149 -10.80 -6.26 4.82
C LYS A 149 -10.35 -7.10 3.62
N ASP A 150 -10.26 -8.43 3.74
CA ASP A 150 -9.92 -9.29 2.61
C ASP A 150 -10.85 -9.03 1.41
N GLY A 151 -10.25 -8.75 0.25
CA GLY A 151 -10.96 -8.33 -0.97
C GLY A 151 -11.23 -6.84 -1.12
N ASP A 152 -10.97 -6.01 -0.10
CA ASP A 152 -11.07 -4.55 -0.25
C ASP A 152 -10.04 -4.05 -1.28
N PRO A 153 -10.38 -3.05 -2.11
CA PRO A 153 -9.47 -2.53 -3.13
C PRO A 153 -8.26 -1.81 -2.53
N TYR A 154 -7.17 -1.78 -3.29
CA TYR A 154 -5.98 -1.01 -2.92
C TYR A 154 -6.25 0.50 -2.98
N ASP A 155 -5.68 1.26 -2.05
CA ASP A 155 -5.65 2.72 -2.11
C ASP A 155 -4.36 3.22 -2.78
N ILE A 156 -4.52 3.89 -3.92
CA ILE A 156 -3.42 4.53 -4.65
C ILE A 156 -3.07 5.90 -4.08
N ASN A 157 -3.92 6.47 -3.22
CA ASN A 157 -3.71 7.77 -2.60
C ASN A 157 -2.93 7.64 -1.29
N TRP A 158 -1.61 7.50 -1.40
CA TRP A 158 -0.72 7.37 -0.25
C TRP A 158 -0.51 8.67 0.55
N PHE A 159 -1.12 9.78 0.12
CA PHE A 159 -1.00 11.07 0.80
C PHE A 159 -2.08 11.30 1.85
N SER A 160 -3.06 10.40 1.96
CA SER A 160 -4.09 10.42 3.01
C SER A 160 -4.06 9.15 3.86
N LYS A 161 -4.72 9.20 5.03
CA LYS A 161 -5.01 8.02 5.84
C LYS A 161 -6.46 8.07 6.34
N HIS A 162 -7.12 6.93 6.37
CA HIS A 162 -8.51 6.78 6.79
C HIS A 162 -8.60 5.62 7.77
N ALA A 163 -9.01 5.90 9.01
CA ALA A 163 -9.20 4.83 10.00
C ALA A 163 -10.34 3.88 9.61
N GLU A 164 -11.37 4.38 8.93
CA GLU A 164 -12.57 3.63 8.53
C GLU A 164 -12.73 3.59 7.00
N GLY A 165 -11.62 3.51 6.26
CA GLY A 165 -11.63 3.47 4.81
C GLY A 165 -12.27 2.21 4.21
N ALA A 166 -12.60 2.30 2.92
CA ALA A 166 -13.01 1.16 2.08
C ALA A 166 -11.93 0.76 1.07
N ARG A 167 -10.74 1.37 1.18
CA ARG A 167 -9.56 1.10 0.35
C ARG A 167 -8.33 1.22 1.24
N TRP A 168 -7.29 0.46 0.95
CA TRP A 168 -6.11 0.40 1.83
C TRP A 168 -4.81 0.31 1.03
N TYR A 169 -3.77 1.01 1.49
CA TYR A 169 -2.39 0.61 1.20
C TYR A 169 -1.76 -0.10 2.39
N CYS A 170 -0.65 -0.79 2.17
CA CYS A 170 -0.06 -1.74 3.12
C CYS A 170 0.02 -1.24 4.57
N SER A 171 0.64 -0.09 4.80
CA SER A 171 0.83 0.49 6.13
C SER A 171 -0.40 1.19 6.70
N GLU A 172 -1.31 1.68 5.85
CA GLU A 172 -2.60 2.19 6.32
C GLU A 172 -3.45 1.08 6.93
N LEU A 173 -3.51 -0.08 6.27
CA LEU A 173 -4.26 -1.23 6.78
C LEU A 173 -3.78 -1.65 8.16
N VAL A 174 -2.46 -1.78 8.33
CA VAL A 174 -1.84 -2.16 9.62
C VAL A 174 -2.11 -1.11 10.70
N TRP A 175 -1.94 0.17 10.37
CA TRP A 175 -2.24 1.26 11.31
C TRP A 175 -3.73 1.28 11.70
N ALA A 176 -4.62 1.20 10.72
CA ALA A 176 -6.06 1.23 10.96
C ALA A 176 -6.53 0.02 11.77
N ALA A 177 -5.95 -1.17 11.56
CA ALA A 177 -6.25 -2.34 12.37
C ALA A 177 -6.03 -2.08 13.86
N TYR A 178 -4.86 -1.56 14.23
CA TYR A 178 -4.53 -1.24 15.62
C TYR A 178 -5.28 -0.01 16.15
N PHE A 179 -5.46 1.01 15.33
CA PHE A 179 -6.18 2.22 15.70
C PHE A 179 -7.64 1.89 16.02
N ASN A 180 -8.34 1.11 15.19
CA ASN A 180 -9.71 0.69 15.46
C ASN A 180 -9.80 -0.30 16.62
N ALA A 181 -8.94 -1.33 16.65
CA ALA A 181 -8.95 -2.35 17.71
C ALA A 181 -8.80 -1.75 19.11
N SER A 182 -7.97 -0.71 19.23
CA SER A 182 -7.69 -0.02 20.49
C SER A 182 -8.62 1.16 20.77
N LYS A 183 -9.53 1.51 19.85
CA LYS A 183 -10.37 2.72 19.86
C LYS A 183 -9.55 4.02 19.95
N GLY A 184 -8.50 4.09 19.14
CA GLY A 184 -7.61 5.26 19.01
C GLY A 184 -6.51 5.35 20.08
N ARG A 185 -6.45 4.41 21.05
CA ARG A 185 -5.40 4.41 22.09
C ARG A 185 -4.01 4.06 21.55
N ILE A 186 -3.95 3.15 20.57
CA ILE A 186 -2.72 2.75 19.90
C ILE A 186 -2.68 3.42 18.54
N ASP A 187 -1.94 4.51 18.46
CA ASP A 187 -1.62 5.18 17.21
C ASP A 187 -0.17 4.87 16.81
N LEU A 188 -0.02 3.99 15.83
CA LEU A 188 1.28 3.64 15.27
C LEU A 188 1.91 4.79 14.46
N SER A 189 1.13 5.80 14.09
CA SER A 189 1.55 6.85 13.15
C SER A 189 2.22 8.08 13.79
N ARG A 190 2.22 8.19 15.14
CA ARG A 190 2.62 9.25 16.11
C ARG A 190 3.36 10.55 15.67
N LYS A 191 3.95 10.66 14.49
CA LYS A 191 4.46 11.92 13.90
C LYS A 191 3.31 12.70 13.23
N PRO A 192 3.12 13.99 13.57
CA PRO A 192 2.25 14.87 12.79
C PRO A 192 2.90 15.11 11.42
N GLY A 193 2.50 14.30 10.44
CA GLY A 193 2.85 14.47 9.05
C GLY A 193 1.58 14.70 8.25
N VAL A 194 1.64 15.64 7.30
CA VAL A 194 0.53 16.02 6.41
C VAL A 194 0.22 14.93 5.35
N PHE A 195 0.70 13.70 5.57
CA PHE A 195 0.78 12.62 4.60
C PHE A 195 0.42 11.27 5.24
N GLY A 196 0.23 10.23 4.42
CA GLY A 196 -0.15 8.88 4.85
C GLY A 196 0.81 8.21 5.84
N VAL A 197 0.46 7.01 6.30
CA VAL A 197 1.27 6.23 7.25
C VAL A 197 2.33 5.44 6.48
N SER A 198 3.62 5.74 6.61
CA SER A 198 4.65 4.90 5.98
C SER A 198 4.99 3.67 6.86
N PRO A 199 5.53 2.59 6.27
CA PRO A 199 6.06 1.46 7.05
C PRO A 199 7.17 1.88 8.04
N ASP A 200 7.99 2.88 7.68
CA ASP A 200 9.02 3.43 8.59
C ASP A 200 8.41 4.00 9.87
N VAL A 201 7.28 4.70 9.77
CA VAL A 201 6.61 5.27 10.95
C VAL A 201 6.11 4.17 11.88
N ILE A 202 5.62 3.05 11.33
CA ILE A 202 5.23 1.88 12.13
C ILE A 202 6.44 1.24 12.81
N TYR A 203 7.56 1.11 12.08
CA TYR A 203 8.82 0.57 12.61
C TYR A 203 9.41 1.45 13.72
N GLU A 204 9.35 2.77 13.57
CA GLU A 204 9.86 3.75 14.54
C GLU A 204 8.88 4.05 15.68
N SER A 205 7.69 3.45 15.67
CA SER A 205 6.66 3.71 16.67
C SER A 205 7.12 3.29 18.07
N SER A 206 6.91 4.13 19.07
CA SER A 206 7.15 3.75 20.47
C SER A 206 6.23 2.64 20.98
N ASN A 207 5.22 2.25 20.20
CA ASN A 207 4.30 1.16 20.51
C ASN A 207 4.82 -0.20 20.02
N THR A 208 5.87 -0.22 19.20
CA THR A 208 6.42 -1.44 18.61
C THR A 208 7.81 -1.75 19.17
N THR A 209 8.18 -3.04 19.15
CA THR A 209 9.55 -3.48 19.38
C THR A 209 9.93 -4.54 18.37
N VAL A 210 11.20 -4.62 17.99
CA VAL A 210 11.71 -5.66 17.09
C VAL A 210 11.87 -6.95 17.89
N ILE A 211 11.21 -8.02 17.43
CA ILE A 211 11.28 -9.35 18.07
C ILE A 211 12.10 -10.36 17.25
N GLY A 212 12.52 -9.98 16.05
CA GLY A 212 13.29 -10.83 15.14
C GLY A 212 13.21 -10.33 13.71
N GLY A 213 13.63 -11.17 12.78
CA GLY A 213 13.61 -10.88 11.36
C GLY A 213 14.55 -11.79 10.58
N HIS A 214 14.58 -11.63 9.27
CA HIS A 214 15.57 -12.23 8.39
C HIS A 214 16.16 -11.16 7.48
N TYR A 215 17.48 -11.22 7.30
CA TYR A 215 18.27 -10.15 6.69
C TYR A 215 19.28 -10.74 5.71
N GLU A 216 18.82 -11.53 4.73
CA GLU A 216 19.71 -12.24 3.82
C GLU A 216 20.39 -11.28 2.83
N ARG A 217 19.61 -10.37 2.24
CA ARG A 217 20.12 -9.41 1.25
C ARG A 217 19.29 -8.15 1.25
N LYS A 218 19.94 -7.02 1.52
CA LYS A 218 19.32 -5.70 1.39
C LYS A 218 19.02 -5.44 -0.10
N PRO A 219 17.77 -5.18 -0.51
CA PRO A 219 17.45 -4.93 -1.91
C PRO A 219 18.20 -3.69 -2.42
N ASP A 220 18.76 -3.75 -3.63
CA ASP A 220 19.38 -2.61 -4.30
C ASP A 220 18.30 -1.59 -4.71
N THR A 221 18.22 -0.48 -4.00
CA THR A 221 17.19 0.54 -4.22
C THR A 221 17.59 1.60 -5.27
N ILE A 222 18.75 1.47 -5.92
CA ILE A 222 19.17 2.36 -7.01
C ILE A 222 18.20 2.28 -8.20
N SER A 223 17.77 1.07 -8.58
CA SER A 223 16.70 0.91 -9.59
C SER A 223 15.37 1.46 -9.09
N SER A 224 15.09 1.34 -7.78
CA SER A 224 13.90 1.94 -7.15
C SER A 224 13.88 3.46 -7.28
N MET A 225 15.02 4.13 -7.08
CA MET A 225 15.14 5.59 -7.21
C MET A 225 14.85 6.07 -8.64
N LEU A 226 15.43 5.40 -9.64
CA LEU A 226 15.18 5.73 -11.05
C LEU A 226 13.70 5.52 -11.40
N MET A 227 13.10 4.43 -10.91
CA MET A 227 11.69 4.14 -11.14
C MET A 227 10.77 5.13 -10.44
N LYS A 228 11.09 5.53 -9.19
CA LYS A 228 10.36 6.59 -8.47
C LYS A 228 10.43 7.92 -9.21
N ALA A 229 11.58 8.28 -9.77
CA ALA A 229 11.72 9.47 -10.61
C ALA A 229 10.83 9.40 -11.86
N ILE A 230 10.81 8.26 -12.55
CA ILE A 230 9.93 8.05 -13.72
C ILE A 230 8.46 8.13 -13.32
N THR A 231 8.04 7.47 -12.24
CA THR A 231 6.65 7.51 -11.75
C THR A 231 6.24 8.94 -11.38
N LEU A 232 7.09 9.70 -10.70
CA LEU A 232 6.82 11.09 -10.36
C LEU A 232 6.65 11.95 -11.63
N CYS A 233 7.51 11.75 -12.63
CA CYS A 233 7.42 12.45 -13.91
C CYS A 233 6.12 12.12 -14.67
N VAL A 234 5.70 10.86 -14.67
CA VAL A 234 4.44 10.42 -15.31
C VAL A 234 3.22 10.99 -14.58
N LEU A 235 3.20 10.94 -13.25
CA LEU A 235 2.08 11.45 -12.43
C LEU A 235 1.98 12.97 -12.45
N ALA A 236 3.09 13.70 -12.59
CA ALA A 236 3.12 15.15 -12.72
C ALA A 236 2.69 15.67 -14.11
N GLY A 237 2.19 14.80 -15.00
CA GLY A 237 1.74 15.18 -16.34
C GLY A 237 2.88 15.38 -17.35
N GLY A 238 4.09 14.87 -17.05
CA GLY A 238 5.24 14.89 -17.95
C GLY A 238 5.06 13.90 -19.09
N ALA A 239 4.22 14.23 -20.07
CA ALA A 239 4.27 13.63 -21.39
C ALA A 239 5.56 14.08 -22.09
N GLY A 240 6.69 13.42 -21.78
CA GLY A 240 7.95 13.70 -22.48
C GLY A 240 9.22 13.50 -21.68
N MET A 241 9.47 12.28 -21.19
CA MET A 241 10.86 11.85 -20.96
C MET A 241 11.16 10.72 -21.93
N LEU A 242 11.64 11.08 -23.13
CA LEU A 242 12.42 10.18 -23.95
C LEU A 242 13.70 9.86 -23.17
N LEU A 243 13.79 8.66 -22.59
CA LEU A 243 15.03 8.18 -21.99
C LEU A 243 16.13 8.25 -23.07
N PRO A 244 17.32 8.80 -22.74
CA PRO A 244 18.42 8.81 -23.70
C PRO A 244 18.77 7.38 -24.10
N PRO A 245 19.08 7.11 -25.38
CA PRO A 245 19.32 5.76 -25.92
C PRO A 245 20.37 4.94 -25.15
N SER A 246 21.29 5.61 -24.44
CA SER A 246 22.34 4.99 -23.63
C SER A 246 21.84 4.25 -22.38
N VAL A 247 20.62 4.53 -21.90
CA VAL A 247 20.01 3.82 -20.76
C VAL A 247 19.28 2.56 -21.23
N LEU A 248 18.77 2.56 -22.47
CA LEU A 248 18.09 1.40 -23.06
C LEU A 248 19.04 0.21 -23.28
N SER A 249 20.30 0.48 -23.63
CA SER A 249 21.31 -0.55 -23.88
C SER A 249 21.73 -1.31 -22.61
N VAL A 250 21.74 -0.66 -21.46
CA VAL A 250 22.08 -1.32 -20.17
C VAL A 250 20.95 -2.25 -19.70
N LEU A 251 19.69 -1.91 -19.98
CA LEU A 251 18.52 -2.74 -19.63
C LEU A 251 18.37 -3.98 -20.52
N ILE A 252 18.87 -3.94 -21.76
CA ILE A 252 18.81 -5.07 -22.70
C ILE A 252 20.00 -6.03 -22.50
N SER A 253 21.13 -5.57 -21.97
CA SER A 253 22.36 -6.35 -21.85
C SER A 253 22.43 -7.32 -20.64
N LYS A 254 21.42 -7.36 -19.76
CA LYS A 254 21.38 -8.26 -18.59
C LYS A 254 20.21 -9.28 -18.63
N ARG A 255 19.88 -9.78 -19.83
CA ARG A 255 19.19 -11.06 -19.98
C ARG A 255 20.19 -12.13 -20.36
#